data_AF-A0A6M0CPW1-F1
#
_entry.id   AF-A0A6M0CPW1-F1
#
_cell.length_a   1.000
_cell.length_b   1.000
_cell.length_c   1.000
_cell.angle_alpha   90.00
_cell.angle_beta   90.00
_cell.angle_gamma   90.00
#
_symmetry.space_group_name_H-M   'P 1'
#
loop_
_entity.id
_entity.type
_entity.pdbx_description
1 polymer ?
#
loop_
_entity_poly.entity_id
_entity_poly.type
_entity_poly.pdbx_seq_one_letter_code
_entity_poly.pdbx_strand_id
1 'polypeptide(L)'
;MKRKINIVFSFFLLSFLISSCDKKEKDKTTTDEVSYENSLTLNNGEKWLANKETTVGMENMAKLVAGVIPGETDAKALAESLEMEFKLIVSKCTMTGEPHDQLHYYILPLKDKIDALKSSDESEKKAMLEDITSHIKMYKTYFK
;
A
#
# COMPACT_ATOMS: atom_id res chain seq x y z
N MET A 1 45.03 44.06 -37.51
CA MET A 1 44.19 42.89 -37.11
C MET A 1 42.73 43.31 -37.10
N LYS A 2 41.85 42.54 -37.74
CA LYS A 2 40.42 42.82 -37.87
C LYS A 2 39.73 42.66 -36.51
N ARG A 3 38.80 43.56 -36.18
CA ARG A 3 37.50 43.22 -35.59
C ARG A 3 36.55 44.40 -35.68
N LYS A 4 35.45 44.20 -36.42
CA LYS A 4 34.34 45.14 -36.57
C LYS A 4 33.51 45.10 -35.29
N ILE A 5 33.24 46.26 -34.72
CA ILE A 5 32.37 46.47 -33.56
C ILE A 5 31.08 47.09 -34.11
N ASN A 6 29.98 46.33 -34.08
CA ASN A 6 28.65 46.86 -34.35
C ASN A 6 28.02 47.22 -33.00
N ILE A 7 27.80 48.52 -32.78
CA ILE A 7 26.94 49.05 -31.72
C ILE A 7 25.77 49.71 -32.41
N VAL A 8 24.55 49.19 -32.22
CA VAL A 8 23.36 50.04 -32.11
C VAL A 8 22.42 49.43 -31.07
N PHE A 9 22.26 50.18 -29.99
CA PHE A 9 21.30 49.99 -28.91
C PHE A 9 19.87 50.10 -29.46
N SER A 10 18.99 49.17 -29.08
CA SER A 10 17.56 49.44 -29.04
C SER A 10 17.02 49.02 -27.69
N PHE A 11 16.54 50.01 -26.96
CA PHE A 11 15.97 49.94 -25.62
C PHE A 11 14.65 49.16 -25.70
N PHE A 12 14.47 48.13 -24.86
CA PHE A 12 13.13 47.80 -24.38
C PHE A 12 13.18 47.35 -22.91
N LEU A 13 12.42 48.10 -22.12
CA LEU A 13 12.10 47.88 -20.71
C LEU A 13 11.48 46.50 -20.49
N LEU A 14 11.72 45.87 -19.33
CA LEU A 14 10.74 45.86 -18.21
C LEU A 14 11.10 44.80 -17.15
N SER A 15 11.21 45.28 -15.91
CA SER A 15 10.91 44.65 -14.60
C SER A 15 11.67 43.40 -14.11
N PHE A 16 12.41 43.47 -12.98
CA PHE A 16 11.93 43.29 -11.58
C PHE A 16 11.39 41.85 -11.36
N LEU A 17 11.98 40.94 -10.56
CA LEU A 17 12.38 41.05 -9.15
C LEU A 17 13.29 39.88 -8.69
N ILE A 18 14.38 40.25 -8.00
CA ILE A 18 15.09 39.59 -6.88
C ILE A 18 14.89 38.07 -6.65
N SER A 19 15.96 37.32 -6.97
CA SER A 19 16.28 36.04 -6.35
C SER A 19 17.08 36.32 -5.07
N SER A 20 16.51 36.03 -3.90
CA SER A 20 17.29 35.85 -2.67
C SER A 20 17.10 34.41 -2.22
N CYS A 21 18.22 33.71 -2.19
CA CYS A 21 18.36 32.32 -1.84
C CYS A 21 18.76 32.25 -0.37
N ASP A 22 18.02 31.51 0.45
CA ASP A 22 18.54 31.00 1.71
C ASP A 22 18.62 29.47 1.62
N LYS A 23 19.82 28.97 1.91
CA LYS A 23 20.15 27.55 1.99
C LYS A 23 20.42 27.16 3.43
N LYS A 24 20.04 25.91 3.72
CA LYS A 24 20.43 25.02 4.84
C LYS A 24 19.57 25.20 6.10
N GLU A 25 19.19 24.15 6.84
CA GLU A 25 19.75 22.81 6.96
C GLU A 25 18.69 21.82 7.49
N LYS A 26 19.00 20.52 7.36
CA LYS A 26 18.29 19.38 7.96
C LYS A 26 17.97 19.62 9.44
N ASP A 27 16.73 19.37 9.83
CA ASP A 27 16.46 18.74 11.12
C ASP A 27 15.55 17.52 10.93
N LYS A 28 15.94 16.46 11.63
CA LYS A 28 15.41 15.11 11.57
C LYS A 28 14.64 14.94 12.87
N THR A 29 13.35 15.27 12.87
CA THR A 29 12.43 14.89 13.95
C THR A 29 11.36 13.99 13.35
N THR A 30 11.47 12.73 13.75
CA THR A 30 10.58 11.59 13.51
C THR A 30 9.18 11.91 14.02
N THR A 31 8.26 12.16 13.09
CA THR A 31 6.85 11.85 13.27
C THR A 31 6.57 10.77 12.24
N ASP A 32 6.29 9.54 12.67
CA ASP A 32 5.90 8.44 11.80
C ASP A 32 4.50 8.73 11.21
N GLU A 33 4.42 9.71 10.32
CA GLU A 33 3.39 9.74 9.30
C GLU A 33 3.86 8.79 8.20
N VAL A 34 3.36 7.56 8.24
CA VAL A 34 3.51 6.61 7.13
C VAL A 34 2.78 7.22 5.93
N SER A 35 3.49 7.96 5.09
CA SER A 35 2.95 8.36 3.79
C SER A 35 2.82 7.09 2.96
N TYR A 36 1.59 6.63 2.73
CA TYR A 36 1.26 5.57 1.78
C TYR A 36 1.50 6.04 0.33
N GLU A 37 2.72 6.49 0.01
CA GLU A 37 3.17 6.81 -1.35
C GLU A 37 3.31 5.54 -2.21
N ASN A 38 3.29 4.36 -1.59
CA ASN A 38 3.40 3.10 -2.29
C ASN A 38 2.03 2.46 -2.52
N SER A 39 1.64 2.35 -3.79
CA SER A 39 0.36 1.79 -4.22
C SER A 39 0.52 0.37 -4.76
N LEU A 40 -0.50 -0.46 -4.54
CA LEU A 40 -0.59 -1.80 -5.10
C LEU A 40 -0.79 -1.70 -6.63
N THR A 41 0.10 -2.31 -7.39
CA THR A 41 0.10 -2.26 -8.86
C THR A 41 0.21 -3.64 -9.50
N LEU A 42 0.00 -3.73 -10.80
CA LEU A 42 0.33 -4.91 -11.61
C LEU A 42 1.79 -4.83 -12.07
N ASN A 43 2.42 -5.99 -12.24
CA ASN A 43 3.72 -6.12 -12.89
C ASN A 43 3.59 -5.85 -14.39
N ASN A 44 3.62 -4.58 -14.80
CA ASN A 44 3.49 -4.18 -16.20
C ASN A 44 2.22 -4.75 -16.88
N GLY A 45 1.11 -4.78 -16.14
CA GLY A 45 -0.16 -5.37 -16.58
C GLY A 45 -0.31 -6.87 -16.28
N GLU A 46 0.74 -7.55 -15.81
CA GLU A 46 0.68 -8.92 -15.31
C GLU A 46 0.54 -9.01 -13.79
N LYS A 47 0.14 -10.18 -13.30
CA LYS A 47 0.13 -10.50 -11.86
C LYS A 47 1.54 -10.79 -11.35
N TRP A 48 1.81 -10.38 -10.11
CA TRP A 48 3.01 -10.74 -9.36
C TRP A 48 3.05 -12.24 -9.08
N LEU A 49 4.24 -12.85 -9.18
CA LEU A 49 4.42 -14.25 -8.83
C LEU A 49 4.58 -14.37 -7.31
N ALA A 50 3.62 -15.02 -6.67
CA ALA A 50 3.71 -15.35 -5.26
C ALA A 50 4.40 -16.70 -5.04
N ASN A 51 5.13 -16.84 -3.94
CA ASN A 51 5.56 -18.19 -3.52
C ASN A 51 4.35 -19.03 -3.11
N LYS A 52 4.49 -20.35 -3.22
CA LYS A 52 3.40 -21.31 -3.01
C LYS A 52 2.71 -21.13 -1.66
N GLU A 53 3.48 -20.90 -0.60
CA GLU A 53 2.97 -20.78 0.77
C GLU A 53 2.09 -19.54 0.94
N THR A 54 2.44 -18.43 0.28
CA THR A 54 1.63 -17.20 0.25
C THR A 54 0.29 -17.46 -0.44
N THR A 55 0.30 -18.07 -1.63
CA THR A 55 -0.95 -18.40 -2.35
C THR A 55 -1.83 -19.37 -1.55
N VAL A 56 -1.25 -20.41 -0.94
CA VAL A 56 -2.01 -21.35 -0.10
C VAL A 56 -2.61 -20.66 1.12
N GLY A 57 -1.87 -19.79 1.80
CA GLY A 57 -2.40 -19.01 2.93
C GLY A 57 -3.57 -18.13 2.52
N MET A 58 -3.47 -17.43 1.39
CA MET A 58 -4.57 -16.61 0.88
C MET A 58 -5.79 -17.44 0.47
N GLU A 59 -5.59 -18.64 -0.07
CA GLU A 59 -6.69 -19.57 -0.35
C GLU A 59 -7.36 -20.10 0.93
N ASN A 60 -6.60 -20.34 1.99
CA ASN A 60 -7.16 -20.71 3.29
C ASN A 60 -7.98 -19.56 3.88
N MET A 61 -7.47 -18.33 3.83
CA MET A 61 -8.21 -17.13 4.24
C MET A 61 -9.49 -16.97 3.42
N ALA A 62 -9.43 -17.21 2.10
CA ALA A 62 -10.61 -17.18 1.24
C ALA A 62 -11.67 -18.23 1.63
N LYS A 63 -11.25 -19.43 2.06
CA LYS A 63 -12.17 -20.47 2.56
C LYS A 63 -12.79 -20.07 3.91
N LEU A 64 -12.01 -19.47 4.81
CA LEU A 64 -12.51 -18.97 6.10
C LEU A 64 -13.63 -17.95 5.89
N VAL A 65 -13.46 -17.02 4.95
CA VAL A 65 -14.47 -15.98 4.69
C VAL A 65 -15.63 -16.43 3.79
N ALA A 66 -15.50 -17.57 3.09
CA ALA A 66 -16.57 -18.09 2.23
C ALA A 66 -17.81 -18.55 3.02
N GLY A 67 -17.64 -18.94 4.30
CA GLY A 67 -18.70 -19.40 5.18
C GLY A 67 -19.28 -18.33 6.10
N VAL A 68 -18.90 -17.06 5.93
CA VAL A 68 -19.33 -15.99 6.83
C VAL A 68 -20.80 -15.66 6.60
N ILE A 69 -21.57 -15.74 7.68
CA ILE A 69 -22.97 -15.31 7.77
C ILE A 69 -23.04 -14.18 8.80
N PRO A 70 -23.28 -12.93 8.39
CA PRO A 70 -23.37 -11.79 9.31
C PRO A 70 -24.43 -12.00 10.39
N GLY A 71 -24.06 -11.80 11.66
CA GLY A 71 -24.92 -12.02 12.82
C GLY A 71 -24.92 -13.44 13.38
N GLU A 72 -24.37 -14.43 12.64
CA GLU A 72 -24.23 -15.82 13.11
C GLU A 72 -22.77 -16.21 13.33
N THR A 73 -21.87 -15.66 12.51
CA THR A 73 -20.43 -15.97 12.60
C THR A 73 -19.80 -15.32 13.82
N ASP A 74 -19.06 -16.10 14.60
CA ASP A 74 -18.18 -15.57 15.64
C ASP A 74 -17.03 -14.78 15.02
N ALA A 75 -17.20 -13.46 14.97
CA ALA A 75 -16.24 -12.53 14.39
C ALA A 75 -14.86 -12.60 15.07
N LYS A 76 -14.81 -12.87 16.37
CA LYS A 76 -13.54 -12.94 17.11
C LYS A 76 -12.78 -14.21 16.74
N ALA A 77 -13.45 -15.36 16.74
CA ALA A 77 -12.84 -16.63 16.33
C ALA A 77 -12.39 -16.60 14.85
N LEU A 78 -13.18 -15.94 13.98
CA LEU A 78 -12.78 -15.72 12.59
C LEU A 78 -11.53 -14.83 12.50
N ALA A 79 -11.48 -13.70 13.21
CA ALA A 79 -10.33 -12.80 13.20
C ALA A 79 -9.06 -13.49 13.70
N GLU A 80 -9.15 -14.33 14.73
CA GLU A 80 -8.03 -15.14 15.22
C GLU A 80 -7.55 -16.14 14.15
N SER A 81 -8.48 -16.80 13.45
CA SER A 81 -8.16 -17.73 12.36
C SER A 81 -7.49 -17.04 11.17
N LEU A 82 -8.00 -15.87 10.79
CA LEU A 82 -7.39 -15.03 9.75
C LEU A 82 -6.01 -14.54 10.15
N GLU A 83 -5.80 -14.15 11.40
CA GLU A 83 -4.49 -13.72 11.89
C GLU A 83 -3.46 -14.88 11.88
N MET A 84 -3.89 -16.10 12.19
CA MET A 84 -3.00 -17.27 12.10
C MET A 84 -2.51 -17.50 10.66
N GLU A 85 -3.40 -17.47 9.68
CA GLU A 85 -3.02 -17.58 8.26
C GLU A 85 -2.16 -16.40 7.80
N PHE A 86 -2.49 -15.17 8.22
CA PHE A 86 -1.68 -13.98 7.95
C PHE A 86 -0.24 -14.15 8.47
N LYS A 87 -0.07 -14.59 9.72
CA LYS A 87 1.25 -14.85 10.32
C LYS A 87 2.00 -15.94 9.53
N LEU A 88 1.30 -16.96 9.06
CA LEU A 88 1.88 -18.01 8.24
C LEU A 88 2.41 -17.46 6.92
N ILE A 89 1.63 -16.64 6.22
CA ILE A 89 2.01 -15.97 4.96
C ILE A 89 3.30 -15.17 5.18
N VAL A 90 3.33 -14.29 6.18
CA VAL A 90 4.50 -13.46 6.48
C VAL A 90 5.71 -14.32 6.82
N SER A 91 5.55 -15.34 7.67
CA SER A 91 6.65 -16.21 8.11
C SER A 91 7.25 -17.09 7.01
N LYS A 92 6.45 -17.42 5.98
CA LYS A 92 6.83 -18.32 4.89
C LYS A 92 7.06 -17.59 3.56
N CYS A 93 7.01 -16.26 3.54
CA CYS A 93 7.30 -15.49 2.34
C CYS A 93 8.76 -15.67 1.94
N THR A 94 9.00 -16.16 0.72
CA THR A 94 10.34 -16.31 0.12
C THR A 94 10.57 -15.35 -1.05
N MET A 95 9.57 -14.54 -1.38
CA MET A 95 9.70 -13.48 -2.39
C MET A 95 10.70 -12.43 -1.92
N THR A 96 11.36 -11.79 -2.87
CA THR A 96 12.27 -10.66 -2.65
C THR A 96 12.05 -9.61 -3.73
N GLY A 97 12.46 -8.36 -3.47
CA GLY A 97 12.28 -7.25 -4.38
C GLY A 97 10.80 -6.88 -4.58
N GLU A 98 10.46 -6.36 -5.76
CA GLU A 98 9.14 -5.78 -6.02
C GLU A 98 7.94 -6.70 -5.71
N PRO A 99 7.93 -8.02 -6.02
CA PRO A 99 6.83 -8.89 -5.62
C PRO A 99 6.59 -8.95 -4.10
N HIS A 100 7.66 -8.84 -3.30
CA HIS A 100 7.58 -8.79 -1.85
C HIS A 100 6.99 -7.46 -1.37
N ASP A 101 7.47 -6.34 -1.91
CA ASP A 101 6.98 -5.01 -1.56
C ASP A 101 5.49 -4.85 -1.93
N GLN A 102 5.10 -5.37 -3.08
CA GLN A 102 3.70 -5.39 -3.53
C GLN A 102 2.83 -6.30 -2.66
N LEU A 103 3.37 -7.44 -2.18
CA LEU A 103 2.67 -8.23 -1.16
C LEU A 103 2.46 -7.40 0.10
N HIS A 104 3.47 -6.67 0.57
CA HIS A 104 3.35 -5.79 1.74
C HIS A 104 2.25 -4.74 1.57
N TYR A 105 2.16 -4.07 0.42
CA TYR A 105 1.07 -3.11 0.14
C TYR A 105 -0.31 -3.77 0.14
N TYR A 106 -0.39 -5.03 -0.30
CA TYR A 106 -1.64 -5.80 -0.28
C TYR A 106 -2.02 -6.26 1.14
N ILE A 107 -1.08 -6.80 1.92
CA ILE A 107 -1.39 -7.45 3.21
C ILE A 107 -1.47 -6.47 4.39
N LEU A 108 -0.83 -5.30 4.31
CA LEU A 108 -0.90 -4.30 5.40
C LEU A 108 -2.34 -3.83 5.67
N PRO A 109 -3.11 -3.37 4.66
CA PRO A 109 -4.52 -3.01 4.90
C PRO A 109 -5.37 -4.21 5.33
N LEU A 110 -5.04 -5.42 4.89
CA LEU A 110 -5.73 -6.62 5.35
C LEU A 110 -5.50 -6.87 6.85
N LYS A 111 -4.27 -6.65 7.33
CA LYS A 111 -3.93 -6.77 8.76
C LYS A 111 -4.73 -5.78 9.60
N ASP A 112 -4.79 -4.52 9.16
CA ASP A 112 -5.54 -3.47 9.86
C ASP A 112 -7.03 -3.83 9.97
N LYS A 113 -7.62 -4.37 8.89
CA LYS A 113 -9.02 -4.85 8.90
C LYS A 113 -9.23 -6.03 9.86
N ILE A 114 -8.30 -6.99 9.88
CA ILE A 114 -8.36 -8.15 10.80
C ILE A 114 -8.28 -7.69 12.26
N ASP A 115 -7.41 -6.73 12.56
CA ASP A 115 -7.31 -6.17 13.92
C ASP A 115 -8.56 -5.39 14.29
N ALA A 116 -9.08 -4.57 13.37
CA ALA A 116 -10.31 -3.82 13.59
C ALA A 116 -11.51 -4.75 13.88
N LEU A 117 -11.64 -5.87 13.16
CA LEU A 117 -12.70 -6.85 13.38
C LEU A 117 -12.73 -7.39 14.82
N LYS A 118 -11.57 -7.48 15.50
CA LYS A 118 -11.50 -7.93 16.91
C LYS A 118 -12.05 -6.91 17.89
N SER A 119 -11.96 -5.63 17.57
CA SER A 119 -12.37 -4.51 18.41
C SER A 119 -13.70 -3.88 17.98
N SER A 120 -14.26 -4.25 16.84
CA SER A 120 -15.50 -3.68 16.31
C SER A 120 -16.73 -4.05 17.15
N ASP A 121 -17.60 -3.06 17.32
CA ASP A 121 -18.93 -3.24 17.88
C ASP A 121 -19.84 -4.00 16.91
N GLU A 122 -20.93 -4.58 17.45
CA GLU A 122 -21.84 -5.44 16.67
C GLU A 122 -22.41 -4.76 15.41
N SER A 123 -22.67 -3.45 15.48
CA SER A 123 -23.16 -2.66 14.35
C SER A 123 -22.16 -2.52 13.19
N GLU A 124 -20.86 -2.65 13.46
CA GLU A 124 -19.79 -2.46 12.49
C GLU A 124 -19.26 -3.78 11.92
N LYS A 125 -19.42 -4.89 12.66
CA LYS A 125 -18.90 -6.21 12.28
C LYS A 125 -19.35 -6.64 10.89
N LYS A 126 -20.62 -6.42 10.53
CA LYS A 126 -21.13 -6.80 9.19
C LYS A 126 -20.33 -6.12 8.08
N ALA A 127 -20.17 -4.80 8.15
CA ALA A 127 -19.44 -4.04 7.14
C ALA A 127 -17.96 -4.47 7.09
N MET A 128 -17.34 -4.69 8.27
CA MET A 128 -15.96 -5.15 8.37
C MET A 128 -15.76 -6.54 7.75
N LEU A 129 -16.69 -7.47 7.97
CA LEU A 129 -16.66 -8.81 7.38
C LEU A 129 -16.78 -8.76 5.85
N GLU A 130 -17.67 -7.92 5.33
CA GLU A 130 -17.82 -7.71 3.88
C GLU A 130 -16.54 -7.13 3.26
N ASP A 131 -15.93 -6.15 3.92
CA ASP A 131 -14.70 -5.49 3.49
C ASP A 131 -13.49 -6.44 3.51
N ILE A 132 -13.29 -7.22 4.58
CA ILE A 132 -12.27 -8.27 4.65
C ILE A 132 -12.47 -9.30 3.54
N THR A 133 -13.71 -9.75 3.33
CA THR A 133 -14.04 -10.72 2.30
C THR A 133 -13.70 -10.19 0.91
N SER A 134 -14.04 -8.93 0.63
CA SER A 134 -13.71 -8.26 -0.62
C SER A 134 -12.19 -8.16 -0.80
N HIS A 135 -11.48 -7.70 0.23
CA HIS A 135 -10.02 -7.57 0.22
C HIS A 135 -9.31 -8.88 -0.08
N ILE A 136 -9.71 -9.98 0.56
CA ILE A 136 -9.15 -11.32 0.31
C ILE A 136 -9.41 -11.76 -1.13
N LYS A 137 -10.61 -11.52 -1.67
CA LYS A 137 -10.95 -11.87 -3.06
C LYS A 137 -10.11 -11.11 -4.09
N MET A 138 -9.67 -9.89 -3.78
CA MET A 138 -8.80 -9.10 -4.67
C MET A 138 -7.39 -9.69 -4.86
N TYR A 139 -6.94 -10.63 -4.01
CA TYR A 139 -5.63 -11.26 -4.14
C TYR A 139 -5.37 -11.77 -5.56
N LYS A 140 -6.35 -12.48 -6.13
CA LYS A 140 -6.24 -13.09 -7.46
C LYS A 140 -6.22 -12.06 -8.60
N THR A 141 -6.49 -10.79 -8.33
CA THR A 141 -6.33 -9.71 -9.31
C THR A 141 -4.85 -9.35 -9.47
N TYR A 142 -4.08 -9.39 -8.39
CA TYR A 142 -2.69 -8.88 -8.35
C TYR A 142 -1.63 -9.97 -8.31
N PHE A 143 -1.95 -11.17 -7.81
CA PHE A 143 -0.99 -12.25 -7.62
C PHE A 143 -1.41 -13.54 -8.34
N LYS A 144 -0.41 -14.31 -8.79
CA LYS A 144 -0.53 -15.65 -9.37
C LYS A 144 0.40 -16.63 -8.66
#